data_AF-A0A242MVV1-F1
#
_entry.id   AF-A0A242MVV1-F1
#
_cell.length_a   1.000
_cell.length_b   1.000
_cell.length_c   1.000
_cell.angle_alpha   90.00
_cell.angle_beta   90.00
_cell.angle_gamma   90.00
#
_symmetry.space_group_name_H-M   'P 1'
#
loop_
_entity.id
_entity.type
_entity.pdbx_description
1 polymer ?
#
loop_
_entity_poly.entity_id
_entity_poly.type
_entity_poly.pdbx_seq_one_letter_code
_entity_poly.pdbx_strand_id
1 'polypeptide(L)'
;MKAIPKKLHIIWIGNDIPQRNRDCIASFPAKNPDWEVNLWIDAKQLLTGERRRAATAHYTAQNNGAGVSADQWKTVAEHVGKDGDDRATMKYLQEFLNYRGEALQGMRVQKVNSIMAFCNSNRIKLREVERDLNMGKTAPIYRRELVERGGNFGAASDILRIEILMQYGGVYVDTDVSCASKLGSIVCHESYPRFSAVNYAWKDGVSQSDWESDAWWARKVGGQTPAISNSVIASHPRCKGMKTYKAMIQSNFKSLKSDTARRDLYFNDVRKSTIQMTGPTAASKGSGFAKAKEKMESGVAGIATQDELTRKQASDNAFMRENWYFPMYMIVDRYFHDWL
;
A
#
# COMPACT_ATOMS: atom_id res chain seq x y z
N MET A 1 20.12 -12.28 -9.14
CA MET A 1 19.26 -11.18 -9.63
C MET A 1 18.58 -11.65 -10.91
N LYS A 2 17.27 -11.50 -11.05
CA LYS A 2 16.51 -11.88 -12.27
C LYS A 2 15.39 -10.89 -12.55
N ALA A 3 14.99 -10.77 -13.81
CA ALA A 3 13.84 -9.97 -14.22
C ALA A 3 12.55 -10.51 -13.60
N ILE A 4 11.74 -9.65 -13.00
CA ILE A 4 10.41 -10.00 -12.49
C ILE A 4 9.40 -10.11 -13.65
N PRO A 5 8.25 -10.79 -13.45
CA PRO A 5 7.18 -10.78 -14.43
C PRO A 5 6.72 -9.35 -14.78
N LYS A 6 6.44 -9.08 -16.06
CA LYS A 6 5.87 -7.80 -16.54
C LYS A 6 4.38 -7.68 -16.20
N LYS A 7 4.08 -7.68 -14.91
CA LYS A 7 2.74 -7.50 -14.35
C LYS A 7 2.76 -6.30 -13.43
N LEU A 8 1.87 -5.36 -13.67
CA LEU A 8 1.63 -4.22 -12.79
C LEU A 8 0.30 -4.44 -12.07
N HIS A 9 0.27 -4.16 -10.77
CA HIS A 9 -0.86 -4.38 -9.90
C HIS A 9 -1.23 -3.09 -9.17
N ILE A 10 -2.49 -2.71 -9.29
CA ILE A 10 -3.08 -1.51 -8.71
C ILE A 10 -4.32 -1.98 -7.95
N ILE A 11 -4.57 -1.43 -6.77
CA ILE A 11 -5.69 -1.84 -5.91
C ILE A 11 -6.61 -0.66 -5.69
N TRP A 12 -7.91 -0.86 -5.93
CA TRP A 12 -8.94 0.11 -5.58
C TRP A 12 -10.17 -0.60 -5.01
N ILE A 13 -10.45 -0.35 -3.74
CA ILE A 13 -11.55 -1.00 -3.00
C ILE A 13 -12.38 0.05 -2.26
N GLY A 14 -13.63 -0.27 -1.93
CA GLY A 14 -14.46 0.58 -1.08
C GLY A 14 -15.35 1.58 -1.82
N ASN A 15 -14.99 2.02 -3.03
CA ASN A 15 -15.70 3.07 -3.73
C ASN A 15 -15.41 3.10 -5.25
N ASP A 16 -15.98 4.06 -5.97
CA ASP A 16 -15.51 4.40 -7.32
C ASP A 16 -14.16 5.16 -7.28
N ILE A 17 -13.44 5.17 -8.39
CA ILE A 17 -12.10 5.77 -8.51
C ILE A 17 -12.24 7.28 -8.80
N PRO A 18 -11.71 8.18 -7.95
CA PRO A 18 -11.64 9.60 -8.23
C PRO A 18 -10.81 9.88 -9.49
N GLN A 19 -11.15 10.97 -10.19
CA GLN A 19 -10.48 11.34 -11.45
C GLN A 19 -8.96 11.45 -11.30
N ARG A 20 -8.49 12.11 -10.23
CA ARG A 20 -7.05 12.24 -9.95
C ARG A 20 -6.33 10.88 -9.92
N ASN A 21 -6.91 9.87 -9.29
CA ASN A 21 -6.33 8.54 -9.21
C ASN A 21 -6.40 7.84 -10.58
N ARG A 22 -7.48 8.06 -11.36
CA ARG A 22 -7.56 7.56 -12.75
C ARG A 22 -6.44 8.11 -13.61
N ASP A 23 -6.12 9.40 -13.48
CA ASP A 23 -5.04 10.05 -14.24
C ASP A 23 -3.67 9.43 -13.91
N CYS A 24 -3.41 9.20 -12.61
CA CYS A 24 -2.21 8.48 -12.16
C CYS A 24 -2.16 7.05 -12.71
N ILE A 25 -3.25 6.29 -12.56
CA ILE A 25 -3.34 4.89 -13.00
C ILE A 25 -3.14 4.77 -14.52
N ALA A 26 -3.80 5.63 -15.32
CA ALA A 26 -3.75 5.61 -16.77
C ALA A 26 -2.33 5.88 -17.34
N SER A 27 -1.48 6.56 -16.57
CA SER A 27 -0.09 6.82 -16.98
C SER A 27 0.75 5.54 -17.13
N PHE A 28 0.43 4.46 -16.41
CA PHE A 28 1.16 3.19 -16.48
C PHE A 28 0.92 2.41 -17.77
N PRO A 29 -0.32 2.02 -18.14
CA PRO A 29 -0.55 1.30 -19.39
C PRO A 29 -0.17 2.14 -20.62
N ALA A 30 -0.30 3.46 -20.56
CA ALA A 30 0.12 4.36 -21.64
C ALA A 30 1.62 4.28 -21.94
N LYS A 31 2.48 4.21 -20.90
CA LYS A 31 3.94 4.14 -21.06
C LYS A 31 4.48 2.71 -21.16
N ASN A 32 3.68 1.72 -20.81
CA ASN A 32 4.10 0.32 -20.69
C ASN A 32 3.14 -0.62 -21.45
N PRO A 33 2.99 -0.48 -22.77
CA PRO A 33 2.06 -1.30 -23.55
C PRO A 33 2.41 -2.80 -23.56
N ASP A 34 3.65 -3.16 -23.19
CA ASP A 34 4.14 -4.53 -23.08
C ASP A 34 3.97 -5.15 -21.68
N TRP A 35 3.34 -4.44 -20.74
CA TRP A 35 3.06 -4.91 -19.38
C TRP A 35 1.57 -5.28 -19.22
N GLU A 36 1.28 -6.38 -18.50
CA GLU A 36 -0.10 -6.68 -18.06
C GLU A 36 -0.43 -5.77 -16.86
N VAL A 37 -1.21 -4.72 -17.09
CA VAL A 37 -1.70 -3.83 -16.03
C VAL A 37 -3.00 -4.38 -15.47
N ASN A 38 -3.03 -4.63 -14.15
CA ASN A 38 -4.17 -5.19 -13.44
C ASN A 38 -4.71 -4.20 -12.41
N LEU A 39 -6.01 -3.90 -12.47
CA LEU A 39 -6.72 -3.20 -11.40
C LEU A 39 -7.54 -4.20 -10.60
N TRP A 40 -7.25 -4.30 -9.31
CA TRP A 40 -7.91 -5.17 -8.35
C TRP A 40 -9.02 -4.42 -7.63
N ILE A 41 -10.23 -4.97 -7.68
CA ILE A 41 -11.38 -4.53 -6.90
C ILE A 41 -11.91 -5.65 -6.02
N ASP A 42 -12.65 -5.28 -4.98
CA ASP A 42 -13.49 -6.20 -4.22
C ASP A 42 -14.95 -5.86 -4.50
N ALA A 43 -15.60 -6.72 -5.30
CA ALA A 43 -16.96 -6.47 -5.76
C ALA A 43 -18.00 -6.61 -4.62
N LYS A 44 -17.61 -7.17 -3.47
CA LYS A 44 -18.45 -7.25 -2.27
C LYS A 44 -18.34 -6.01 -1.38
N GLN A 45 -17.46 -5.07 -1.69
CA GLN A 45 -17.11 -3.95 -0.79
C GLN A 45 -17.26 -2.58 -1.46
N LEU A 46 -18.03 -2.44 -2.54
CA LEU A 46 -18.17 -1.18 -3.30
C LEU A 46 -18.93 -0.07 -2.56
N LEU A 47 -19.65 -0.43 -1.49
CA LEU A 47 -20.38 0.49 -0.63
C LEU A 47 -19.68 0.72 0.71
N THR A 48 -18.53 0.10 0.99
CA THR A 48 -17.82 0.30 2.26
C THR A 48 -17.37 1.76 2.47
N GLY A 49 -17.02 2.47 1.41
CA GLY A 49 -16.73 3.90 1.46
C GLY A 49 -17.98 4.74 1.72
N GLU A 50 -19.13 4.31 1.21
CA GLU A 50 -20.42 4.95 1.48
C GLU A 50 -20.82 4.77 2.94
N ARG A 51 -20.69 3.55 3.47
CA ARG A 51 -20.87 3.24 4.89
C ARG A 51 -20.02 4.15 5.76
N ARG A 52 -18.72 4.22 5.47
CA ARG A 52 -17.77 5.04 6.24
C ARG A 52 -18.20 6.50 6.24
N ARG A 53 -18.55 7.05 5.07
CA ARG A 53 -18.99 8.44 4.92
C ARG A 53 -20.25 8.72 5.74
N ALA A 54 -21.28 7.89 5.58
CA ALA A 54 -22.56 8.06 6.26
C ALA A 54 -22.44 7.93 7.78
N ALA A 55 -21.72 6.91 8.27
CA ALA A 55 -21.46 6.73 9.70
C ALA A 55 -20.62 7.89 10.28
N THR A 56 -19.63 8.38 9.53
CA THR A 56 -18.83 9.54 9.94
C THR A 56 -19.71 10.78 10.10
N ALA A 57 -20.53 11.09 9.10
CA ALA A 57 -21.43 12.25 9.17
C ALA A 57 -22.41 12.13 10.35
N HIS A 58 -22.96 10.94 10.59
CA HIS A 58 -23.89 10.68 11.69
C HIS A 58 -23.25 10.88 13.07
N TYR A 59 -22.12 10.21 13.32
CA TYR A 59 -21.47 10.27 14.64
C TYR A 59 -20.77 11.61 14.88
N THR A 60 -20.19 12.24 13.87
CA THR A 60 -19.62 13.59 14.04
C THR A 60 -20.69 14.62 14.38
N ALA A 61 -21.91 14.50 13.85
CA ALA A 61 -23.03 15.34 14.26
C ALA A 61 -23.43 15.11 15.73
N GLN A 62 -23.41 13.87 16.21
CA GLN A 62 -23.68 13.53 17.62
C GLN A 62 -22.55 13.95 18.57
N ASN A 63 -21.31 13.89 18.09
CA ASN A 63 -20.11 14.18 18.87
C ASN A 63 -19.73 15.68 18.84
N ASN A 64 -20.65 16.58 18.47
CA ASN A 64 -20.41 18.02 18.36
C ASN A 64 -19.16 18.38 17.51
N GLY A 65 -18.97 17.68 16.40
CA GLY A 65 -17.85 17.91 15.48
C GLY A 65 -16.60 17.07 15.76
N ALA A 66 -16.54 16.33 16.88
CA ALA A 66 -15.45 15.38 17.09
C ALA A 66 -15.55 14.15 16.16
N GLY A 67 -14.42 13.50 15.91
CA GLY A 67 -14.34 12.31 15.07
C GLY A 67 -15.12 11.12 15.65
N VAL A 68 -15.26 10.06 14.84
CA VAL A 68 -15.89 8.80 15.25
C VAL A 68 -14.98 8.02 16.19
N SER A 69 -15.47 7.63 17.36
CA SER A 69 -14.70 6.87 18.35
C SER A 69 -14.51 5.39 17.94
N ALA A 70 -13.55 4.71 18.59
CA ALA A 70 -13.35 3.28 18.40
C ALA A 70 -14.61 2.46 18.74
N ASP A 71 -15.32 2.82 19.81
CA ASP A 71 -16.56 2.15 20.21
C ASP A 71 -17.69 2.38 19.20
N GLN A 72 -17.80 3.58 18.62
CA GLN A 72 -18.76 3.84 17.56
C GLN A 72 -18.46 3.01 16.30
N TRP A 73 -17.19 2.89 15.91
CA TRP A 73 -16.81 1.98 14.82
C TRP A 73 -17.11 0.52 15.15
N LYS A 74 -16.92 0.10 16.41
CA LYS A 74 -17.31 -1.23 16.87
C LYS A 74 -18.81 -1.44 16.77
N THR A 75 -19.64 -0.46 17.14
CA THR A 75 -21.09 -0.52 16.94
C THR A 75 -21.45 -0.67 15.47
N VAL A 76 -20.82 0.08 14.56
CA VAL A 76 -21.03 -0.12 13.11
C VAL A 76 -20.66 -1.54 12.69
N ALA A 77 -19.51 -2.05 13.16
CA ALA A 77 -19.03 -3.39 12.88
C ALA A 77 -19.99 -4.49 13.37
N GLU A 78 -20.60 -4.32 14.54
CA GLU A 78 -21.62 -5.24 15.08
C GLU A 78 -22.85 -5.33 14.18
N HIS A 79 -23.30 -4.21 13.60
CA HIS A 79 -24.45 -4.18 12.70
C HIS A 79 -24.17 -4.82 11.34
N VAL A 80 -23.00 -4.56 10.74
CA VAL A 80 -22.66 -5.11 9.42
C VAL A 80 -22.10 -6.53 9.48
N GLY A 81 -21.71 -7.00 10.66
CA GLY A 81 -21.18 -8.33 10.90
C GLY A 81 -19.78 -8.55 10.31
N LYS A 82 -19.27 -9.78 10.50
CA LYS A 82 -17.86 -10.15 10.25
C LYS A 82 -17.33 -9.85 8.84
N ASP A 83 -18.18 -9.95 7.82
CA ASP A 83 -17.78 -9.80 6.42
C ASP A 83 -18.06 -8.38 5.91
N GLY A 84 -19.03 -7.69 6.53
CA GLY A 84 -19.41 -6.30 6.24
C GLY A 84 -19.56 -5.97 4.77
N ASP A 85 -20.10 -6.90 3.98
CA ASP A 85 -20.28 -6.77 2.53
C ASP A 85 -21.32 -5.70 2.16
N ASP A 86 -21.49 -5.48 0.86
CA ASP A 86 -22.44 -4.48 0.34
C ASP A 86 -23.88 -4.77 0.76
N ARG A 87 -24.27 -6.04 0.94
CA ARG A 87 -25.62 -6.39 1.41
C ARG A 87 -25.81 -5.95 2.85
N ALA A 88 -24.88 -6.31 3.73
CA ALA A 88 -24.91 -5.89 5.14
C ALA A 88 -24.79 -4.37 5.29
N THR A 89 -23.98 -3.74 4.44
CA THR A 89 -23.85 -2.29 4.36
C THR A 89 -25.15 -1.63 3.96
N MET A 90 -25.85 -2.12 2.93
CA MET A 90 -27.16 -1.58 2.54
C MET A 90 -28.17 -1.69 3.67
N LYS A 91 -28.25 -2.85 4.32
CA LYS A 91 -29.12 -3.06 5.48
C LYS A 91 -28.84 -2.06 6.59
N TYR A 92 -27.58 -1.90 6.98
CA TYR A 92 -27.18 -0.92 8.00
C TYR A 92 -27.58 0.51 7.63
N LEU A 93 -27.29 0.94 6.40
CA LEU A 93 -27.61 2.29 5.94
C LEU A 93 -29.12 2.55 5.87
N GLN A 94 -29.90 1.54 5.50
CA GLN A 94 -31.37 1.63 5.46
C GLN A 94 -31.98 1.71 6.86
N GLU A 95 -31.63 0.75 7.73
CA GLU A 95 -32.27 0.59 9.04
C GLU A 95 -31.84 1.67 10.04
N PHE A 96 -30.57 2.10 9.99
CA PHE A 96 -30.01 2.96 11.03
C PHE A 96 -29.77 4.40 10.57
N LEU A 97 -29.56 4.64 9.28
CA LEU A 97 -29.22 5.96 8.74
C LEU A 97 -30.22 6.49 7.70
N ASN A 98 -31.37 5.84 7.53
CA ASN A 98 -32.50 6.27 6.69
C ASN A 98 -32.14 6.46 5.19
N TYR A 99 -31.23 5.64 4.66
CA TYR A 99 -30.94 5.61 3.23
C TYR A 99 -31.97 4.75 2.48
N ARG A 100 -32.27 5.12 1.23
CA ARG A 100 -33.13 4.31 0.34
C ARG A 100 -32.34 3.16 -0.29
N GLY A 101 -32.83 1.93 -0.16
CA GLY A 101 -32.18 0.73 -0.70
C GLY A 101 -31.94 0.77 -2.21
N GLU A 102 -32.96 1.17 -2.97
CA GLU A 102 -32.88 1.30 -4.43
C GLU A 102 -31.79 2.28 -4.86
N ALA A 103 -31.62 3.38 -4.13
CA ALA A 103 -30.56 4.35 -4.39
C ALA A 103 -29.17 3.74 -4.14
N LEU A 104 -29.01 2.95 -3.08
CA LEU A 104 -27.74 2.26 -2.78
C LEU A 104 -27.42 1.18 -3.82
N GLN A 105 -28.42 0.43 -4.27
CA GLN A 105 -28.26 -0.57 -5.33
C GLN A 105 -27.89 0.09 -6.66
N GLY A 106 -28.57 1.18 -7.03
CA GLY A 106 -28.25 1.98 -8.21
C GLY A 106 -26.84 2.55 -8.15
N MET A 107 -26.45 3.10 -7.00
CA MET A 107 -25.09 3.59 -6.75
C MET A 107 -24.06 2.48 -6.97
N ARG A 108 -24.27 1.29 -6.39
CA ARG A 108 -23.36 0.15 -6.56
C ARG A 108 -23.16 -0.21 -8.03
N VAL A 109 -24.25 -0.29 -8.80
CA VAL A 109 -24.20 -0.57 -10.26
C VAL A 109 -23.41 0.50 -11.01
N GLN A 110 -23.65 1.79 -10.70
CA GLN A 110 -22.91 2.90 -11.31
C GLN A 110 -21.40 2.80 -11.06
N LYS A 111 -20.98 2.47 -9.82
CA LYS A 111 -19.57 2.29 -9.48
C LYS A 111 -18.92 1.16 -10.29
N VAL A 112 -19.59 0.00 -10.41
CA VAL A 112 -19.09 -1.11 -11.23
C VAL A 112 -18.89 -0.68 -12.68
N ASN A 113 -19.91 -0.05 -13.28
CA ASN A 113 -19.87 0.38 -14.67
C ASN A 113 -18.78 1.42 -14.91
N SER A 114 -18.62 2.38 -14.00
CA SER A 114 -17.58 3.41 -14.04
C SER A 114 -16.17 2.81 -14.01
N ILE A 115 -15.91 1.84 -13.12
CA ILE A 115 -14.63 1.13 -13.04
C ILE A 115 -14.37 0.31 -14.31
N MET A 116 -15.38 -0.45 -14.77
CA MET A 116 -15.26 -1.27 -15.98
C MET A 116 -14.96 -0.43 -17.22
N ALA A 117 -15.69 0.68 -17.41
CA ALA A 117 -15.50 1.58 -18.54
C ALA A 117 -14.08 2.18 -18.55
N PHE A 118 -13.57 2.57 -17.38
CA PHE A 118 -12.20 3.06 -17.25
C PHE A 118 -11.16 1.99 -17.57
N CYS A 119 -11.33 0.77 -17.06
CA CYS A 119 -10.42 -0.33 -17.35
C CYS A 119 -10.36 -0.62 -18.86
N ASN A 120 -11.53 -0.74 -19.50
CA ASN A 120 -11.63 -1.01 -20.93
C ASN A 120 -10.97 0.09 -21.78
N SER A 121 -11.20 1.36 -21.42
CA SER A 121 -10.66 2.51 -22.15
C SER A 121 -9.13 2.63 -22.03
N ASN A 122 -8.53 2.04 -21.00
CA ASN A 122 -7.10 2.20 -20.69
C ASN A 122 -6.29 0.89 -20.84
N ARG A 123 -6.86 -0.15 -21.45
CA ARG A 123 -6.22 -1.48 -21.58
C ARG A 123 -5.79 -2.08 -20.23
N ILE A 124 -6.60 -1.86 -19.21
CA ILE A 124 -6.35 -2.39 -17.87
C ILE A 124 -7.23 -3.63 -17.67
N LYS A 125 -6.61 -4.70 -17.18
CA LYS A 125 -7.31 -5.93 -16.82
C LYS A 125 -7.96 -5.78 -15.45
N LEU A 126 -9.29 -5.83 -15.40
CA LEU A 126 -10.02 -5.84 -14.14
C LEU A 126 -9.89 -7.21 -13.45
N ARG A 127 -9.54 -7.21 -12.17
CA ARG A 127 -9.37 -8.38 -11.31
C ARG A 127 -10.26 -8.27 -10.09
N GLU A 128 -10.77 -9.41 -9.63
CA GLU A 128 -11.67 -9.47 -8.48
C GLU A 128 -10.99 -10.25 -7.34
N VAL A 129 -10.93 -9.65 -6.15
CA VAL A 129 -10.17 -10.18 -5.00
C VAL A 129 -10.64 -11.59 -4.61
N GLU A 130 -11.93 -11.82 -4.40
CA GLU A 130 -12.43 -13.09 -3.88
C GLU A 130 -12.34 -14.23 -4.91
N ARG A 131 -12.43 -13.92 -6.20
CA ARG A 131 -12.31 -14.89 -7.29
C ARG A 131 -10.86 -15.19 -7.67
N ASP A 132 -10.03 -14.14 -7.79
CA ASP A 132 -8.72 -14.26 -8.43
C ASP A 132 -7.57 -14.38 -7.40
N LEU A 133 -7.77 -14.07 -6.12
CA LEU A 133 -6.70 -14.02 -5.12
C LEU A 133 -6.87 -15.04 -3.99
N ASN A 134 -5.83 -15.82 -3.71
CA ASN A 134 -5.81 -16.71 -2.55
C ASN A 134 -5.21 -16.00 -1.33
N MET A 135 -6.10 -15.40 -0.52
CA MET A 135 -5.72 -14.68 0.70
C MET A 135 -5.29 -15.62 1.86
N GLY A 136 -5.79 -16.86 1.89
CA GLY A 136 -5.54 -17.79 2.99
C GLY A 136 -5.75 -17.16 4.38
N LYS A 137 -4.74 -17.23 5.24
CA LYS A 137 -4.80 -16.75 6.63
C LYS A 137 -4.84 -15.22 6.80
N THR A 138 -4.66 -14.43 5.74
CA THR A 138 -4.77 -12.96 5.83
C THR A 138 -6.17 -12.45 5.50
N ALA A 139 -7.07 -13.29 4.96
CA ALA A 139 -8.46 -12.90 4.70
C ALA A 139 -9.18 -12.34 5.94
N PRO A 140 -9.05 -12.92 7.15
CA PRO A 140 -9.67 -12.34 8.35
C PRO A 140 -9.09 -10.97 8.73
N ILE A 141 -7.79 -10.77 8.50
CA ILE A 141 -7.12 -9.48 8.77
C ILE A 141 -7.63 -8.41 7.80
N TYR A 142 -7.74 -8.77 6.51
CA TYR A 142 -8.29 -7.89 5.48
C TYR A 142 -9.72 -7.46 5.81
N ARG A 143 -10.61 -8.41 6.15
CA ARG A 143 -12.00 -8.11 6.53
C ARG A 143 -12.06 -7.25 7.80
N ARG A 144 -11.18 -7.53 8.77
CA ARG A 144 -11.08 -6.75 10.01
C ARG A 144 -10.79 -5.28 9.74
N GLU A 145 -9.85 -4.96 8.85
CA GLU A 145 -9.55 -3.57 8.47
C GLU A 145 -10.72 -2.88 7.76
N LEU A 146 -11.52 -3.62 6.99
CA LEU A 146 -12.70 -3.06 6.33
C LEU A 146 -13.86 -2.84 7.31
N VAL A 147 -14.02 -3.71 8.30
CA VAL A 147 -15.18 -3.73 9.20
C VAL A 147 -14.88 -3.02 10.52
N GLU A 148 -14.03 -3.60 11.37
CA GLU A 148 -13.77 -3.10 12.74
C GLU A 148 -13.06 -1.74 12.76
N ARG A 149 -12.38 -1.38 11.68
CA ARG A 149 -11.66 -0.11 11.53
C ARG A 149 -12.41 0.90 10.66
N GLY A 150 -13.69 0.65 10.39
CA GLY A 150 -14.57 1.55 9.66
C GLY A 150 -14.17 1.75 8.19
N GLY A 151 -13.51 0.79 7.55
CA GLY A 151 -13.02 0.91 6.18
C GLY A 151 -11.62 1.54 6.10
N ASN A 152 -10.65 0.97 6.80
CA ASN A 152 -9.24 1.37 6.68
C ASN A 152 -8.64 0.79 5.39
N PHE A 153 -8.92 1.47 4.26
CA PHE A 153 -8.53 1.01 2.93
C PHE A 153 -7.01 0.93 2.73
N GLY A 154 -6.23 1.77 3.43
CA GLY A 154 -4.77 1.71 3.39
C GLY A 154 -4.24 0.38 3.92
N ALA A 155 -4.63 0.00 5.14
CA ALA A 155 -4.23 -1.27 5.72
C ALA A 155 -4.81 -2.49 4.97
N ALA A 156 -6.04 -2.39 4.47
CA ALA A 156 -6.62 -3.45 3.64
C ALA A 156 -5.81 -3.63 2.32
N SER A 157 -5.40 -2.52 1.68
CA SER A 157 -4.53 -2.52 0.50
C SER A 157 -3.11 -3.05 0.79
N ASP A 158 -2.56 -2.76 1.98
CA ASP A 158 -1.28 -3.34 2.43
C ASP A 158 -1.31 -4.87 2.46
N ILE A 159 -2.44 -5.46 2.84
CA ILE A 159 -2.59 -6.92 2.88
C ILE A 159 -2.71 -7.47 1.46
N LEU A 160 -3.56 -6.87 0.64
CA LEU A 160 -3.80 -7.30 -0.74
C LEU A 160 -2.51 -7.24 -1.59
N ARG A 161 -1.72 -6.16 -1.51
CA ARG A 161 -0.48 -6.01 -2.32
C ARG A 161 0.52 -7.12 -2.05
N ILE A 162 0.58 -7.63 -0.81
CA ILE A 162 1.47 -8.73 -0.44
C ILE A 162 0.98 -10.03 -1.07
N GLU A 163 -0.29 -10.37 -0.91
CA GLU A 163 -0.84 -11.62 -1.46
C GLU A 163 -0.76 -11.63 -2.99
N ILE A 164 -1.07 -10.50 -3.64
CA ILE A 164 -0.99 -10.34 -5.09
C ILE A 164 0.45 -10.57 -5.57
N LEU A 165 1.44 -9.90 -4.97
CA LEU A 165 2.84 -10.06 -5.37
C LEU A 165 3.39 -11.45 -5.04
N MET A 166 2.95 -12.08 -3.95
CA MET A 166 3.34 -13.47 -3.64
C MET A 166 2.79 -14.46 -4.67
N GLN A 167 1.58 -14.22 -5.18
CA GLN A 167 0.92 -15.10 -6.15
C GLN A 167 1.38 -14.86 -7.59
N TYR A 168 1.55 -13.60 -7.99
CA TYR A 168 1.77 -13.21 -9.39
C TYR A 168 3.16 -12.63 -9.68
N GLY A 169 3.86 -12.10 -8.67
CA GLY A 169 5.05 -11.28 -8.85
C GLY A 169 4.76 -9.98 -9.60
N GLY A 170 5.81 -9.29 -10.02
CA GLY A 170 5.71 -8.03 -10.77
C GLY A 170 5.81 -6.82 -9.84
N VAL A 171 5.11 -5.74 -10.18
CA VAL A 171 5.16 -4.45 -9.49
C VAL A 171 3.78 -4.09 -8.95
N TYR A 172 3.72 -3.73 -7.68
CA TYR A 172 2.60 -3.03 -7.08
C TYR A 172 2.88 -1.53 -7.04
N VAL A 173 1.86 -0.71 -7.31
CA VAL A 173 1.91 0.75 -7.13
C VAL A 173 0.62 1.27 -6.48
N ASP A 174 0.75 2.20 -5.53
CA ASP A 174 -0.37 2.97 -4.99
C ASP A 174 -1.00 3.86 -6.08
N THR A 175 -2.28 4.17 -5.90
CA THR A 175 -3.10 4.83 -6.94
C THR A 175 -2.86 6.33 -7.10
N ASP A 176 -2.03 6.91 -6.24
CA ASP A 176 -1.57 8.29 -6.28
C ASP A 176 -0.12 8.42 -6.79
N VAL A 177 0.50 7.30 -7.17
CA VAL A 177 1.79 7.26 -7.89
C VAL A 177 1.52 7.32 -9.39
N SER A 178 2.31 8.13 -10.11
CA SER A 178 2.26 8.21 -11.57
C SER A 178 3.52 7.65 -12.21
N CYS A 179 3.40 7.13 -13.43
CA CYS A 179 4.50 6.60 -14.22
C CYS A 179 5.22 7.75 -14.95
N ALA A 180 6.49 7.97 -14.62
CA ALA A 180 7.33 9.00 -15.22
C ALA A 180 7.98 8.53 -16.53
N SER A 181 8.44 7.27 -16.56
CA SER A 181 9.10 6.67 -17.72
C SER A 181 8.71 5.21 -17.91
N LYS A 182 9.06 4.61 -19.06
CA LYS A 182 8.88 3.18 -19.30
C LYS A 182 9.62 2.37 -18.23
N LEU A 183 8.96 1.34 -17.69
CA LEU A 183 9.48 0.45 -16.65
C LEU A 183 10.56 -0.51 -17.18
N GLY A 184 10.46 -0.89 -18.47
CA GLY A 184 11.42 -1.79 -19.10
C GLY A 184 11.46 -3.18 -18.45
N SER A 185 12.65 -3.69 -18.19
CA SER A 185 12.87 -4.92 -17.42
C SER A 185 13.33 -4.55 -16.02
N ILE A 186 12.56 -4.91 -14.99
CA ILE A 186 12.91 -4.65 -13.61
C ILE A 186 13.58 -5.89 -13.03
N VAL A 187 14.84 -5.75 -12.64
CA VAL A 187 15.65 -6.84 -12.09
C VAL A 187 15.58 -6.80 -10.56
N CYS A 188 15.07 -7.85 -9.93
CA CYS A 188 15.00 -7.99 -8.48
C CYS A 188 15.79 -9.21 -8.00
N HIS A 189 16.12 -9.21 -6.72
CA HIS A 189 16.61 -10.42 -6.08
C HIS A 189 15.45 -11.40 -5.89
N GLU A 190 15.69 -12.70 -6.03
CA GLU A 190 14.62 -13.72 -5.90
C GLU A 190 14.12 -13.86 -4.45
N SER A 191 14.98 -13.52 -3.48
CA SER A 191 14.69 -13.67 -2.05
C SER A 191 14.19 -12.41 -1.34
N TYR A 192 14.33 -11.21 -1.92
CA TYR A 192 13.86 -9.98 -1.27
C TYR A 192 13.34 -8.97 -2.30
N PRO A 193 12.24 -8.26 -1.98
CA PRO A 193 11.63 -7.30 -2.88
C PRO A 193 12.41 -5.98 -2.92
N ARG A 194 12.11 -5.16 -3.94
CA ARG A 194 12.47 -3.74 -3.97
C ARG A 194 11.28 -2.90 -3.49
N PHE A 195 11.55 -1.78 -2.84
CA PHE A 195 10.56 -0.84 -2.33
C PHE A 195 10.83 0.59 -2.82
N SER A 196 9.82 1.44 -2.88
CA SER A 196 10.02 2.89 -2.99
C SER A 196 10.91 3.41 -1.86
N ALA A 197 11.92 4.22 -2.21
CA ALA A 197 12.84 4.83 -1.25
C ALA A 197 12.30 6.18 -0.76
N VAL A 198 12.54 6.49 0.52
CA VAL A 198 12.01 7.70 1.16
C VAL A 198 13.01 8.85 1.24
N ASN A 199 12.88 9.83 0.34
CA ASN A 199 13.70 11.05 0.37
C ASN A 199 13.03 12.23 -0.38
N TYR A 200 13.28 13.46 0.10
CA TYR A 200 12.77 14.68 -0.52
C TYR A 200 13.38 14.95 -1.91
N ALA A 201 14.56 14.39 -2.21
CA ALA A 201 15.32 14.65 -3.42
C ALA A 201 14.62 14.21 -4.72
N TRP A 202 13.59 13.36 -4.63
CA TRP A 202 12.80 12.88 -5.77
C TRP A 202 11.29 13.12 -5.61
N LYS A 203 10.87 14.03 -4.72
CA LYS A 203 9.44 14.35 -4.50
C LYS A 203 8.73 14.86 -5.77
N ASP A 204 9.47 15.57 -6.61
CA ASP A 204 8.99 16.13 -7.89
C ASP A 204 9.45 15.28 -9.10
N GLY A 205 9.96 14.07 -8.83
CA GLY A 205 10.66 13.23 -9.80
C GLY A 205 12.17 13.43 -9.75
N VAL A 206 12.90 12.48 -10.34
CA VAL A 206 14.36 12.49 -10.47
C VAL A 206 14.73 11.94 -11.84
N SER A 207 15.76 12.49 -12.49
CA SER A 207 16.23 11.95 -13.78
C SER A 207 16.94 10.62 -13.59
N GLN A 208 17.01 9.79 -14.64
CA GLN A 208 17.77 8.54 -14.59
C GLN A 208 19.27 8.80 -14.31
N SER A 209 19.86 9.81 -14.95
CA SER A 209 21.26 10.18 -14.75
C SER A 209 21.55 10.64 -13.32
N ASP A 210 20.65 11.40 -12.70
CA ASP A 210 20.80 11.80 -11.31
C ASP A 210 20.64 10.61 -10.36
N TRP A 211 19.66 9.73 -10.62
CA TRP A 211 19.45 8.52 -9.84
C TRP A 211 20.65 7.59 -9.89
N GLU A 212 21.29 7.43 -11.05
CA GLU A 212 22.44 6.55 -11.25
C GLU A 212 23.78 7.18 -10.82
N SER A 213 23.80 8.48 -10.49
CA SER A 213 25.02 9.20 -10.13
C SER A 213 25.33 9.11 -8.63
N ASP A 214 26.45 8.47 -8.27
CA ASP A 214 26.95 8.41 -6.89
C ASP A 214 27.26 9.81 -6.33
N ALA A 215 27.81 10.69 -7.15
CA ALA A 215 28.08 12.07 -6.78
C ALA A 215 26.79 12.86 -6.48
N TRP A 216 25.72 12.62 -7.26
CA TRP A 216 24.42 13.22 -7.00
C TRP A 216 23.82 12.70 -5.69
N TRP A 217 23.89 11.38 -5.44
CA TRP A 217 23.44 10.77 -4.20
C TRP A 217 24.18 11.31 -2.98
N ALA A 218 25.51 11.40 -3.05
CA ALA A 218 26.31 11.99 -1.97
C ALA A 218 25.87 13.42 -1.63
N ARG A 219 25.56 14.24 -2.65
CA ARG A 219 25.15 15.63 -2.49
C ARG A 219 23.70 15.80 -2.02
N LYS A 220 22.76 14.98 -2.51
CA LYS A 220 21.31 15.18 -2.31
C LYS A 220 20.71 14.27 -1.23
N VAL A 221 21.24 13.06 -1.07
CA VAL A 221 20.79 12.08 -0.09
C VAL A 221 21.69 12.11 1.16
N GLY A 222 22.99 12.31 0.98
CA GLY A 222 23.96 12.32 2.08
C GLY A 222 24.29 10.91 2.59
N GLY A 223 24.82 10.82 3.81
CA GLY A 223 25.34 9.57 4.37
C GLY A 223 24.29 8.63 4.97
N GLN A 224 23.04 9.08 5.16
CA GLN A 224 21.99 8.26 5.76
C GLN A 224 21.20 7.53 4.68
N THR A 225 21.16 6.21 4.77
CA THR A 225 20.36 5.36 3.88
C THR A 225 18.86 5.65 4.04
N PRO A 226 18.14 6.02 2.95
CA PRO A 226 16.71 6.28 2.97
C PRO A 226 15.88 5.16 3.62
N ALA A 227 14.79 5.53 4.29
CA ALA A 227 13.77 4.55 4.69
C ALA A 227 13.05 4.00 3.44
N ILE A 228 12.18 3.01 3.64
CA ILE A 228 11.30 2.51 2.58
C ILE A 228 9.86 2.87 2.85
N SER A 229 9.11 3.07 1.76
CA SER A 229 7.65 3.04 1.73
C SER A 229 7.22 1.76 1.02
N ASN A 230 6.05 1.24 1.38
CA ASN A 230 5.42 0.13 0.67
C ASN A 230 4.47 0.61 -0.44
N SER A 231 4.49 1.90 -0.82
CA SER A 231 3.67 2.49 -1.89
C SER A 231 4.05 1.95 -3.27
N VAL A 232 5.31 1.56 -3.47
CA VAL A 232 5.75 0.77 -4.62
C VAL A 232 6.53 -0.44 -4.14
N ILE A 233 6.20 -1.63 -4.65
CA ILE A 233 6.91 -2.87 -4.34
C ILE A 233 7.13 -3.65 -5.63
N ALA A 234 8.36 -4.06 -5.92
CA ALA A 234 8.68 -4.95 -7.03
C ALA A 234 9.26 -6.27 -6.50
N SER A 235 8.67 -7.39 -6.93
CA SER A 235 9.01 -8.70 -6.37
C SER A 235 8.80 -9.85 -7.35
N HIS A 236 9.60 -10.90 -7.20
CA HIS A 236 9.28 -12.22 -7.73
C HIS A 236 8.06 -12.83 -7.01
N PRO A 237 7.29 -13.72 -7.67
CA PRO A 237 6.30 -14.53 -6.97
C PRO A 237 7.01 -15.44 -5.94
N ARG A 238 6.34 -15.75 -4.83
CA ARG A 238 6.87 -16.58 -3.73
C ARG A 238 8.18 -16.06 -3.09
N CYS A 239 8.51 -14.78 -3.27
CA CYS A 239 9.68 -14.15 -2.67
C CYS A 239 9.75 -14.35 -1.14
N LYS A 240 10.92 -14.75 -0.64
CA LYS A 240 11.14 -15.04 0.79
C LYS A 240 10.88 -13.81 1.68
N GLY A 241 11.35 -12.63 1.26
CA GLY A 241 11.13 -11.36 1.97
C GLY A 241 9.65 -10.98 2.04
N MET A 242 8.89 -11.25 0.97
CA MET A 242 7.42 -11.04 1.00
C MET A 242 6.73 -12.04 1.94
N LYS A 243 7.18 -13.30 1.97
CA LYS A 243 6.67 -14.31 2.91
C LYS A 243 6.93 -13.94 4.37
N THR A 244 8.11 -13.42 4.70
CA THR A 244 8.43 -12.98 6.06
C THR A 244 7.74 -11.67 6.43
N TYR A 245 7.52 -10.77 5.47
CA TYR A 245 6.66 -9.60 5.65
C TYR A 245 5.21 -9.99 5.97
N LYS A 246 4.61 -10.91 5.20
CA LYS A 246 3.30 -11.50 5.52
C LYS A 246 3.24 -12.07 6.93
N ALA A 247 4.27 -12.81 7.34
CA ALA A 247 4.36 -13.40 8.68
C ALA A 247 4.48 -12.32 9.79
N MET A 248 5.20 -11.22 9.52
CA MET A 248 5.29 -10.07 10.44
C MET A 248 3.92 -9.46 10.69
N ILE A 249 3.13 -9.22 9.63
CA ILE A 249 1.75 -8.72 9.78
C ILE A 249 0.92 -9.70 10.62
N GLN A 250 0.94 -10.99 10.31
CA GLN A 250 0.20 -12.00 11.08
C GLN A 250 0.59 -12.00 12.58
N SER A 251 1.88 -11.84 12.88
CA SER A 251 2.38 -11.73 14.25
C SER A 251 1.87 -10.46 14.95
N ASN A 252 1.90 -9.32 14.26
CA ASN A 252 1.36 -8.05 14.75
C ASN A 252 -0.11 -8.21 15.16
N PHE A 253 -0.95 -8.77 14.30
CA PHE A 253 -2.37 -8.98 14.64
C PHE A 253 -2.58 -10.03 15.74
N LYS A 254 -1.75 -11.08 15.80
CA LYS A 254 -1.81 -12.05 16.90
C LYS A 254 -1.51 -11.40 18.25
N SER A 255 -0.56 -10.46 18.29
CA SER A 255 -0.15 -9.78 19.53
C SER A 255 -1.23 -8.89 20.14
N LEU A 256 -2.23 -8.45 19.36
CA LEU A 256 -3.36 -7.66 19.88
C LEU A 256 -4.14 -8.37 21.00
N LYS A 257 -4.03 -9.71 21.10
CA LYS A 257 -4.67 -10.51 22.16
C LYS A 257 -4.03 -10.35 23.53
N SER A 258 -2.73 -10.04 23.58
CA SER A 258 -1.94 -10.03 24.81
C SER A 258 -1.26 -8.69 25.10
N ASP A 259 -1.05 -7.86 24.06
CA ASP A 259 -0.43 -6.54 24.16
C ASP A 259 -1.52 -5.46 24.19
N THR A 260 -1.91 -5.03 25.39
CA THR A 260 -2.95 -4.01 25.59
C THR A 260 -2.55 -2.65 25.00
N ALA A 261 -1.29 -2.21 25.19
CA ALA A 261 -0.83 -0.94 24.64
C ALA A 261 -0.90 -0.91 23.11
N ARG A 262 -0.53 -2.01 22.45
CA ARG A 262 -0.67 -2.14 20.99
C ARG A 262 -2.11 -2.22 20.54
N ARG A 263 -2.97 -2.90 21.29
CA ARG A 263 -4.42 -2.96 21.01
C ARG A 263 -5.06 -1.58 21.13
N ASP A 264 -4.69 -0.81 22.14
CA ASP A 264 -5.18 0.55 22.31
C ASP A 264 -4.66 1.47 21.19
N LEU A 265 -3.38 1.38 20.84
CA LEU A 265 -2.82 2.09 19.68
C LEU A 265 -3.54 1.72 18.39
N TYR A 266 -3.84 0.43 18.19
CA TYR A 266 -4.56 -0.07 17.03
C TYR A 266 -5.96 0.56 16.93
N PHE A 267 -6.75 0.63 17.99
CA PHE A 267 -8.10 1.19 17.84
C PHE A 267 -8.14 2.72 17.84
N ASN A 268 -7.19 3.40 18.50
CA ASN A 268 -7.29 4.84 18.74
C ASN A 268 -6.38 5.71 17.85
N ASP A 269 -5.32 5.15 17.26
CA ASP A 269 -4.45 5.88 16.32
C ASP A 269 -4.34 5.13 14.99
N VAL A 270 -5.31 5.39 14.11
CA VAL A 270 -5.44 4.71 12.81
C VAL A 270 -4.19 4.88 11.94
N ARG A 271 -3.61 6.08 11.92
CA ARG A 271 -2.45 6.38 11.08
C ARG A 271 -1.21 5.64 11.57
N LYS A 272 -0.84 5.83 12.83
CA LYS A 272 0.38 5.24 13.42
C LYS A 272 0.29 3.72 13.46
N SER A 273 -0.88 3.16 13.81
CA SER A 273 -1.07 1.72 13.81
C SER A 273 -1.02 1.12 12.41
N THR A 274 -1.58 1.75 11.38
CA THR A 274 -1.45 1.25 9.99
C THR A 274 0.02 1.15 9.59
N ILE A 275 0.82 2.21 9.84
CA ILE A 275 2.25 2.23 9.53
C ILE A 275 2.99 1.06 10.22
N GLN A 276 2.65 0.77 11.48
CA GLN A 276 3.31 -0.26 12.29
C GLN A 276 2.83 -1.69 12.01
N MET A 277 1.53 -1.87 11.78
CA MET A 277 0.88 -3.17 11.74
C MET A 277 0.98 -3.81 10.36
N THR A 278 0.73 -3.03 9.31
CA THR A 278 0.65 -3.51 7.92
C THR A 278 1.59 -2.76 6.98
N GLY A 279 1.87 -1.48 7.25
CA GLY A 279 2.54 -0.56 6.35
C GLY A 279 4.07 -0.59 6.38
N PRO A 280 4.74 0.56 6.14
CA PRO A 280 6.19 0.63 5.94
C PRO A 280 7.06 0.08 7.07
N THR A 281 6.64 0.21 8.33
CA THR A 281 7.43 -0.34 9.46
C THR A 281 7.40 -1.87 9.45
N ALA A 282 6.24 -2.47 9.17
CA ALA A 282 6.12 -3.91 9.02
C ALA A 282 6.88 -4.42 7.79
N ALA A 283 6.86 -3.66 6.69
CA ALA A 283 7.65 -3.95 5.48
C ALA A 283 9.15 -3.95 5.77
N SER A 284 9.64 -2.91 6.44
CA SER A 284 11.06 -2.73 6.77
C SER A 284 11.58 -3.85 7.66
N LYS A 285 10.87 -4.16 8.76
CA LYS A 285 11.25 -5.23 9.69
C LYS A 285 11.05 -6.63 9.09
N GLY A 286 9.95 -6.83 8.37
CA GLY A 286 9.53 -8.14 7.89
C GLY A 286 10.24 -8.61 6.63
N SER A 287 10.65 -7.70 5.73
CA SER A 287 11.30 -8.06 4.46
C SER A 287 12.80 -8.39 4.57
N GLY A 288 13.42 -8.03 5.69
CA GLY A 288 14.87 -8.08 5.88
C GLY A 288 15.60 -6.76 5.55
N PHE A 289 14.88 -5.73 5.10
CA PHE A 289 15.43 -4.41 4.83
C PHE A 289 16.11 -3.80 6.06
N ALA A 290 15.42 -3.77 7.21
CA ALA A 290 15.96 -3.22 8.46
C ALA A 290 17.27 -3.91 8.86
N LYS A 291 17.30 -5.25 8.79
CA LYS A 291 18.51 -6.04 9.09
C LYS A 291 19.67 -5.73 8.12
N ALA A 292 19.38 -5.50 6.84
CA ALA A 292 20.40 -5.11 5.86
C ALA A 292 20.97 -3.72 6.18
N LYS A 293 20.09 -2.77 6.52
CA LYS A 293 20.46 -1.41 6.92
C LYS A 293 21.26 -1.38 8.23
N GLU A 294 20.81 -2.06 9.28
CA GLU A 294 21.51 -2.18 10.56
C GLU A 294 22.92 -2.78 10.41
N LYS A 295 23.09 -3.76 9.50
CA LYS A 295 24.40 -4.33 9.20
C LYS A 295 25.35 -3.31 8.55
N MET A 296 24.82 -2.40 7.73
CA MET A 296 25.62 -1.33 7.13
C MET A 296 25.98 -0.27 8.17
N GLU A 297 25.01 0.15 8.99
CA GLU A 297 25.18 1.15 10.06
C GLU A 297 26.15 0.68 11.15
N SER A 298 26.13 -0.59 11.53
CA SER A 298 27.14 -1.17 12.42
C SER A 298 28.53 -1.25 11.79
N GLY A 299 28.61 -1.39 10.46
CA GLY A 299 29.86 -1.42 9.71
C GLY A 299 30.56 -0.06 9.57
N VAL A 300 29.90 1.05 9.94
CA VAL A 300 30.55 2.37 10.04
C VAL A 300 31.08 2.67 11.44
N ALA A 301 30.68 1.90 12.46
CA ALA A 301 31.18 2.06 13.81
C ALA A 301 32.67 1.67 13.86
N GLY A 302 33.52 2.63 14.21
CA GLY A 302 34.98 2.42 14.29
C GLY A 302 35.78 2.89 13.08
N ILE A 303 35.15 3.50 12.07
CA ILE A 303 35.88 4.19 11.01
C ILE A 303 36.53 5.47 11.55
N ALA A 304 37.85 5.59 11.41
CA ALA A 304 38.64 6.65 12.05
C ALA A 304 38.67 7.96 11.25
N THR A 305 38.53 7.91 9.92
CA THR A 305 38.65 9.09 9.06
C THR A 305 37.34 9.45 8.37
N GLN A 306 37.11 10.75 8.16
CA GLN A 306 35.93 11.25 7.46
C GLN A 306 35.87 10.77 5.99
N ASP A 307 37.02 10.60 5.34
CA ASP A 307 37.11 10.12 3.95
C ASP A 307 36.73 8.64 3.83
N GLU A 308 37.14 7.80 4.77
CA GLU A 308 36.70 6.40 4.83
C GLU A 308 35.21 6.29 5.13
N LEU A 309 34.69 7.12 6.05
CA LEU A 309 33.27 7.13 6.39
C LEU A 309 32.43 7.50 5.17
N THR A 310 32.84 8.56 4.46
CA THR A 310 32.15 9.05 3.25
C THR A 310 32.16 7.99 2.16
N ARG A 311 33.30 7.32 1.92
CA ARG A 311 33.39 6.21 0.95
C ARG A 311 32.50 5.03 1.33
N LYS A 312 32.46 4.65 2.61
CA LYS A 312 31.61 3.57 3.09
C LYS A 312 30.13 3.89 2.93
N GLN A 313 29.70 5.08 3.32
CA GLN A 313 28.32 5.54 3.17
C GLN A 313 27.89 5.62 1.69
N ALA A 314 28.76 6.09 0.81
CA ALA A 314 28.51 6.07 -0.64
C ALA A 314 28.32 4.64 -1.16
N SER A 315 29.19 3.70 -0.74
CA SER A 315 29.06 2.28 -1.09
C SER A 315 27.77 1.65 -0.56
N ASP A 316 27.34 2.00 0.66
CA ASP A 316 26.10 1.48 1.24
C ASP A 316 24.87 2.01 0.50
N ASN A 317 24.86 3.31 0.17
CA ASN A 317 23.79 3.91 -0.62
C ASN A 317 23.71 3.29 -2.03
N ALA A 318 24.84 3.07 -2.70
CA ALA A 318 24.88 2.40 -3.99
C ALA A 318 24.31 0.99 -3.90
N PHE A 319 24.72 0.21 -2.90
CA PHE A 319 24.17 -1.12 -2.66
C PHE A 319 22.65 -1.10 -2.45
N MET A 320 22.14 -0.16 -1.65
CA MET A 320 20.70 -0.06 -1.35
C MET A 320 19.90 0.38 -2.58
N ARG A 321 20.40 1.35 -3.34
CA ARG A 321 19.86 1.76 -4.66
C ARG A 321 19.74 0.58 -5.62
N GLU A 322 20.79 -0.24 -5.69
CA GLU A 322 20.87 -1.32 -6.66
C GLU A 322 20.12 -2.58 -6.26
N ASN A 323 19.83 -2.78 -4.97
CA ASN A 323 19.27 -4.06 -4.48
C ASN A 323 17.91 -3.93 -3.79
N TRP A 324 17.65 -2.82 -3.11
CA TRP A 324 16.48 -2.66 -2.25
C TRP A 324 15.51 -1.59 -2.71
N TYR A 325 15.98 -0.61 -3.49
CA TYR A 325 15.11 0.45 -3.97
C TYR A 325 14.55 0.18 -5.36
N PHE A 326 13.27 0.50 -5.52
CA PHE A 326 12.64 0.65 -6.82
C PHE A 326 13.28 1.86 -7.52
N PRO A 327 13.59 1.81 -8.84
CA PRO A 327 14.19 2.95 -9.53
C PRO A 327 13.24 4.15 -9.54
N MET A 328 13.49 5.13 -8.65
CA MET A 328 12.54 6.21 -8.42
C MET A 328 12.40 7.15 -9.62
N TYR A 329 13.35 7.18 -10.55
CA TYR A 329 13.21 7.94 -11.81
C TYR A 329 12.07 7.44 -12.71
N MET A 330 11.57 6.21 -12.48
CA MET A 330 10.48 5.63 -13.27
C MET A 330 9.09 6.12 -12.83
N ILE A 331 8.99 6.77 -11.67
CA ILE A 331 7.72 7.17 -11.07
C ILE A 331 7.79 8.59 -10.51
N VAL A 332 6.62 9.20 -10.30
CA VAL A 332 6.49 10.38 -9.46
C VAL A 332 5.43 10.07 -8.40
N ASP A 333 5.86 10.10 -7.15
CA ASP A 333 5.01 9.97 -5.98
C ASP A 333 4.88 11.36 -5.33
N ARG A 334 3.90 12.14 -5.78
CA ARG A 334 3.74 13.54 -5.35
C ARG A 334 3.25 13.68 -3.92
N TYR A 335 2.74 12.61 -3.31
CA TYR A 335 2.10 12.61 -1.98
C TYR A 335 3.03 12.05 -0.90
N PHE A 336 4.24 11.74 -1.33
CA PHE A 336 5.28 11.14 -0.53
C PHE A 336 5.77 12.02 0.62
N HIS A 337 5.62 13.35 0.52
CA HIS A 337 6.04 14.30 1.54
C HIS A 337 5.05 14.43 2.72
N ASP A 338 3.81 13.94 2.58
CA ASP A 338 2.86 13.92 3.70
C ASP A 338 3.23 12.88 4.78
N TRP A 339 4.24 12.04 4.50
CA TRP A 339 4.69 10.92 5.32
C TRP A 339 6.07 11.11 5.97
N LEU A 340 6.79 12.16 5.57
CA LEU A 340 8.01 12.66 6.22
C LEU A 340 7.62 13.61 7.36
#